data_AF-B4I1A0-F1
#
_entry.id   AF-B4I1A0-F1
#
_cell.length_a   1.000
_cell.length_b   1.000
_cell.length_c   1.000
_cell.angle_alpha   90.00
_cell.angle_beta   90.00
_cell.angle_gamma   90.00
#
_symmetry.space_group_name_H-M   'P 1'
#
loop_
_entity.id
_entity.type
_entity.pdbx_description
1 polymer ?
#
loop_
_entity_poly.entity_id
_entity_poly.type
_entity_poly.pdbx_seq_one_letter_code
_entity_poly.pdbx_strand_id
1 'polypeptide(L)'
;MAHATPQGVKLLNGWKRPGRFDKGLGAQLPEAYRKFWREWKLTTPAAVHYIPKEQQWERDEVTHAIKPVQNIPLPLIDTPESHRGIWGGEAVIKGFQKRQQTKRRVPHFWVPNLRRSVVHSHVLDSYMSVVVTERTLEQIHECHGFDHYLLKNRACDLRSALALKLKREVLQALQNGVPALADEPERQQEVLREYRRYLDPYTPEEIDWYGHTYLEAIRKLQKQLREAEKVVPHKLEFRGKLIEQLRQAGISEAGKLEKSDAQAAGSSAEHKDSDIEALTKLESSTSSSWLSKINPFGKKET
;
A
#
# COMPACT_ATOMS: atom_id res chain seq x y z
N MET A 1 -3.64 41.54 17.20
CA MET A 1 -3.78 40.94 18.54
C MET A 1 -3.93 39.41 18.54
N ALA A 2 -4.46 38.76 17.50
CA ALA A 2 -4.63 37.29 17.47
C ALA A 2 -3.35 36.46 17.20
N HIS A 3 -2.18 37.09 17.01
CA HIS A 3 -0.91 36.39 16.73
C HIS A 3 -0.03 36.19 17.97
N ALA A 4 -0.39 36.78 19.11
CA ALA A 4 0.48 36.85 20.30
C ALA A 4 0.25 35.72 21.32
N THR A 5 -0.74 34.84 21.11
CA THR A 5 -0.99 33.69 21.97
C THR A 5 -0.84 32.37 21.19
N PRO A 6 -0.31 31.30 21.80
CA PRO A 6 -0.22 29.98 21.16
C PRO A 6 -1.60 29.40 20.77
N GLN A 7 -2.68 29.90 21.39
CA GLN A 7 -4.06 29.64 20.99
C GLN A 7 -4.45 30.38 19.70
N GLY A 8 -3.97 31.61 19.50
CA GLY A 8 -4.24 32.42 18.30
C GLY A 8 -3.70 31.80 17.01
N VAL A 9 -2.53 31.16 17.05
CA VAL A 9 -1.96 30.40 15.92
C VAL A 9 -2.81 29.17 15.57
N LYS A 10 -3.38 28.50 16.58
CA LYS A 10 -4.32 27.37 16.38
C LYS A 10 -5.68 27.82 15.82
N LEU A 11 -6.13 29.02 16.18
CA LEU A 11 -7.37 29.62 15.67
C LEU A 11 -7.22 30.12 14.22
N LEU A 12 -6.07 30.69 13.84
CA LEU A 12 -5.78 31.15 12.48
C LEU A 12 -5.76 30.01 11.45
N ASN A 13 -5.32 28.83 11.85
CA ASN A 13 -5.25 27.66 10.98
C ASN A 13 -6.58 26.90 10.81
N GLY A 14 -7.64 27.33 11.53
CA GLY A 14 -8.93 26.67 11.53
C GLY A 14 -8.88 25.20 12.00
N TRP A 15 -10.04 24.62 12.25
CA TRP A 15 -10.11 23.17 12.42
C TRP A 15 -9.85 22.49 11.06
N LYS A 16 -8.66 21.91 10.90
CA LYS A 16 -8.35 21.05 9.74
C LYS A 16 -9.08 19.72 9.89
N ARG A 17 -9.96 19.41 8.93
CA ARG A 17 -10.60 18.08 8.88
C ARG A 17 -9.50 17.02 8.75
N PRO A 18 -9.49 15.98 9.59
CA PRO A 18 -8.50 14.92 9.51
C PRO A 18 -8.59 14.24 8.15
N GLY A 19 -7.46 14.11 7.48
CA GLY A 19 -7.33 13.45 6.19
C GLY A 19 -7.35 11.93 6.30
N ARG A 20 -7.23 11.29 5.12
CA ARG A 20 -7.25 9.83 4.95
C ARG A 20 -6.12 9.10 5.71
N PHE A 21 -5.03 9.80 6.00
CA PHE A 21 -3.85 9.24 6.67
C PHE A 21 -3.70 9.69 8.13
N ASP A 22 -4.67 10.42 8.69
CA ASP A 22 -4.56 10.95 10.05
C ASP A 22 -5.25 10.05 11.10
N LYS A 23 -6.09 9.11 10.67
CA LYS A 23 -6.91 8.26 11.56
C LYS A 23 -6.99 6.80 11.09
N GLY A 24 -7.21 5.89 12.05
CA GLY A 24 -7.45 4.47 11.82
C GLY A 24 -6.27 3.74 11.17
N LEU A 25 -6.57 2.71 10.39
CA LEU A 25 -5.55 1.95 9.64
C LEU A 25 -4.75 2.81 8.65
N GLY A 26 -5.34 3.90 8.15
CA GLY A 26 -4.65 4.83 7.26
C GLY A 26 -3.48 5.57 7.93
N ALA A 27 -3.53 5.75 9.25
CA ALA A 27 -2.45 6.37 10.01
C ALA A 27 -1.27 5.42 10.26
N GLN A 28 -1.53 4.11 10.28
CA GLN A 28 -0.52 3.06 10.48
C GLN A 28 0.17 2.66 9.16
N LEU A 29 -0.22 3.24 8.02
CA LEU A 29 0.44 2.97 6.74
C LEU A 29 1.89 3.48 6.74
N PRO A 30 2.85 2.70 6.20
CA PRO A 30 4.26 3.10 6.17
C PRO A 30 4.52 4.42 5.41
N GLU A 31 5.61 5.09 5.77
CA GLU A 31 6.05 6.32 5.10
C GLU A 31 6.36 6.10 3.61
N ALA A 32 6.88 4.93 3.28
CA ALA A 32 7.08 4.45 1.91
C ALA A 32 5.80 4.58 1.05
N TYR A 33 4.67 4.07 1.55
CA TYR A 33 3.38 4.20 0.86
C TYR A 33 2.90 5.66 0.79
N ARG A 34 3.13 6.45 1.85
CA ARG A 34 2.78 7.88 1.86
C ARG A 34 3.60 8.69 0.84
N LYS A 35 4.87 8.34 0.63
CA LYS A 35 5.73 8.91 -0.42
C LYS A 35 5.13 8.62 -1.81
N PHE A 36 4.83 7.36 -2.10
CA PHE A 36 4.15 6.95 -3.33
C PHE A 36 2.80 7.67 -3.53
N TRP A 37 1.96 7.76 -2.50
CA TRP A 37 0.65 8.42 -2.61
C TRP A 37 0.77 9.91 -2.95
N ARG A 38 1.78 10.59 -2.40
CA ARG A 38 2.08 11.99 -2.74
C ARG A 38 2.44 12.11 -4.22
N GLU A 39 3.32 11.25 -4.72
CA GLU A 39 3.69 11.18 -6.15
C GLU A 39 2.52 10.77 -7.06
N TRP A 40 1.56 10.00 -6.57
CA TRP A 40 0.46 9.54 -7.41
C TRP A 40 -0.71 10.52 -7.49
N LYS A 41 -1.07 11.15 -6.37
CA LYS A 41 -2.32 11.93 -6.24
C LYS A 41 -2.13 13.41 -5.95
N LEU A 42 -0.98 13.84 -5.40
CA LEU A 42 -0.78 15.24 -5.02
C LEU A 42 0.12 15.99 -6.00
N THR A 43 1.01 15.31 -6.72
CA THR A 43 1.83 15.95 -7.75
C THR A 43 0.99 16.29 -8.98
N THR A 44 1.34 17.41 -9.61
CA THR A 44 0.74 17.85 -10.87
C THR A 44 1.21 16.95 -12.02
N PRO A 45 0.31 16.26 -12.74
CA PRO A 45 0.70 15.43 -13.88
C PRO A 45 1.14 16.30 -15.07
N ALA A 46 1.82 15.67 -16.02
CA ALA A 46 2.16 16.28 -17.30
C ALA A 46 0.90 16.77 -18.05
N ALA A 47 1.02 17.90 -18.75
CA ALA A 47 -0.07 18.45 -19.54
C ALA A 47 -0.32 17.60 -20.79
N VAL A 48 -1.54 17.06 -20.92
CA VAL A 48 -1.94 16.20 -22.04
C VAL A 48 -2.98 16.88 -22.91
N HIS A 49 -4.07 17.33 -22.28
CA HIS A 49 -5.26 17.83 -22.97
C HIS A 49 -5.28 19.35 -23.12
N TYR A 50 -4.19 20.02 -22.76
CA TYR A 50 -4.02 21.46 -22.90
C TYR A 50 -2.54 21.77 -23.15
N ILE A 51 -2.30 22.87 -23.85
CA ILE A 51 -0.94 23.35 -24.13
C ILE A 51 -0.55 24.31 -22.99
N PRO A 52 0.41 23.94 -22.13
CA PRO A 52 0.87 24.85 -21.09
C PRO A 52 1.66 25.99 -21.73
N LYS A 53 1.46 27.21 -21.25
CA LYS A 53 2.28 28.36 -21.61
C LYS A 53 3.51 28.38 -20.70
N GLU A 54 4.70 28.50 -21.27
CA GLU A 54 5.96 28.50 -20.52
C GLU A 54 6.24 29.83 -19.81
N GLN A 55 5.75 30.93 -20.37
CA GLN A 55 5.94 32.27 -19.82
C GLN A 55 5.14 32.45 -18.52
N GLN A 56 5.71 33.13 -17.54
CA GLN A 56 5.04 33.45 -16.28
C GLN A 56 4.11 34.68 -16.39
N TRP A 57 4.39 35.56 -17.34
CA TRP A 57 3.68 36.81 -17.54
C TRP A 57 3.41 37.01 -19.02
N GLU A 58 2.20 37.45 -19.33
CA GLU A 58 1.74 37.73 -20.70
C GLU A 58 1.17 39.14 -20.73
N ARG A 59 1.51 39.88 -21.78
CA ARG A 59 0.95 41.21 -22.01
C ARG A 59 -0.30 41.05 -22.87
N ASP A 60 -1.44 41.49 -22.35
CA ASP A 60 -2.68 41.51 -23.12
C ASP A 60 -2.52 42.39 -24.36
N GLU A 61 -2.88 41.89 -25.53
CA GLU A 61 -2.76 42.63 -26.79
C GLU A 61 -3.65 43.88 -26.82
N VAL A 62 -4.85 43.79 -26.23
CA VAL A 62 -5.87 44.86 -26.27
C VAL A 62 -5.65 45.88 -25.14
N THR A 63 -5.43 45.41 -23.91
CA THR A 63 -5.35 46.29 -22.74
C THR A 63 -3.93 46.73 -22.40
N HIS A 64 -2.92 46.09 -23.02
CA HIS A 64 -1.51 46.24 -22.72
C HIS A 64 -1.11 45.99 -21.27
N ALA A 65 -2.01 45.49 -20.43
CA ALA A 65 -1.73 45.13 -19.05
C ALA A 65 -0.93 43.82 -19.00
N ILE A 66 0.00 43.73 -18.04
CA ILE A 66 0.79 42.53 -17.78
C ILE A 66 0.00 41.66 -16.80
N LYS A 67 -0.36 40.44 -17.21
CA LYS A 67 -1.07 39.47 -16.38
C LYS A 67 -0.22 38.22 -16.14
N PRO A 68 -0.30 37.62 -14.94
CA PRO A 68 0.36 36.36 -14.69
C PRO A 68 -0.35 35.24 -15.45
N VAL A 69 0.42 34.40 -16.13
CA VAL A 69 -0.06 33.24 -16.86
C VAL A 69 -0.29 32.10 -15.87
N GLN A 70 -1.46 31.47 -15.96
CA GLN A 70 -1.83 30.34 -15.09
C GLN A 70 -2.15 29.12 -15.94
N ASN A 71 -1.37 28.06 -15.78
CA ASN A 71 -1.61 26.77 -16.43
C ASN A 71 -2.57 25.95 -15.57
N ILE A 72 -3.87 26.05 -15.86
CA ILE A 72 -4.93 25.33 -15.13
C ILE A 72 -5.25 24.03 -15.87
N PRO A 73 -5.01 22.85 -15.28
CA PRO A 73 -5.31 21.59 -15.93
C PRO A 73 -6.82 21.36 -16.06
N LEU A 74 -7.22 20.68 -17.14
CA LEU A 74 -8.62 20.32 -17.37
C LEU A 74 -9.08 19.23 -16.39
N PRO A 75 -10.35 19.26 -15.93
CA PRO A 75 -10.90 18.20 -15.10
C PRO A 75 -11.08 16.92 -15.91
N LEU A 76 -10.31 15.90 -15.56
CA LEU A 76 -10.32 14.59 -16.21
C LEU A 76 -11.20 13.60 -15.45
N ILE A 77 -11.85 12.71 -16.19
CA ILE A 77 -12.64 11.60 -15.63
C ILE A 77 -11.87 10.30 -15.84
N ASP A 78 -11.42 9.72 -14.73
CA ASP A 78 -10.81 8.39 -14.70
C ASP A 78 -11.93 7.32 -14.68
N THR A 79 -12.11 6.63 -15.80
CA THR A 79 -13.06 5.52 -15.95
C THR A 79 -12.50 4.21 -15.39
N PRO A 80 -13.31 3.24 -14.95
CA PRO A 80 -12.80 1.95 -14.46
C PRO A 80 -11.99 1.18 -15.53
N GLU A 81 -12.29 1.37 -16.81
CA GLU A 81 -11.56 0.79 -17.94
C GLU A 81 -10.13 1.35 -18.07
N SER A 82 -9.91 2.63 -17.70
CA SER A 82 -8.57 3.24 -17.77
C SER A 82 -7.61 2.62 -16.76
N HIS A 83 -8.13 2.08 -15.66
CA HIS A 83 -7.34 1.32 -14.70
C HIS A 83 -6.98 -0.09 -15.17
N ARG A 84 -7.68 -0.64 -16.17
CA ARG A 84 -7.41 -1.93 -16.80
C ARG A 84 -6.52 -1.82 -18.04
N GLY A 85 -6.46 -0.65 -18.67
CA GLY A 85 -5.58 -0.35 -19.81
C GLY A 85 -4.43 0.58 -19.44
N ILE A 86 -3.66 1.04 -20.43
CA ILE A 86 -2.58 2.02 -20.26
C ILE A 86 -2.83 3.14 -21.27
N TRP A 87 -3.35 4.28 -20.81
CA TRP A 87 -3.77 5.38 -21.70
C TRP A 87 -2.78 6.54 -21.76
N GLY A 88 -1.60 6.38 -21.15
CA GLY A 88 -0.52 7.37 -21.23
C GLY A 88 -0.80 8.70 -20.53
N GLY A 89 -1.81 8.77 -19.68
CA GLY A 89 -2.28 10.03 -19.08
C GLY A 89 -3.47 10.67 -19.78
N GLU A 90 -3.93 10.09 -20.90
CA GLU A 90 -5.24 10.43 -21.46
C GLU A 90 -6.38 9.96 -20.56
N ALA A 91 -7.53 10.63 -20.66
CA ALA A 91 -8.72 10.36 -19.88
C ALA A 91 -9.94 10.91 -20.61
N VAL A 92 -11.13 10.60 -20.11
CA VAL A 92 -12.37 11.15 -20.67
C VAL A 92 -12.55 12.58 -20.19
N ILE A 93 -12.84 13.49 -21.11
CA ILE A 93 -13.12 14.89 -20.80
C ILE A 93 -14.61 15.14 -20.99
N LYS A 94 -15.25 15.71 -19.97
CA LYS A 94 -16.63 16.18 -20.03
C LYS A 94 -16.64 17.69 -20.14
N GLY A 95 -17.33 18.21 -21.15
CA GLY A 95 -17.48 19.65 -21.29
C GLY A 95 -18.63 20.02 -22.23
N PHE A 96 -18.50 21.20 -22.83
CA PHE A 96 -19.49 21.73 -23.75
C PHE A 96 -18.82 22.13 -25.06
N GLN A 97 -19.46 21.79 -26.16
CA GLN A 97 -19.07 22.24 -27.49
C GLN A 97 -20.07 23.28 -27.99
N LYS A 98 -19.55 24.32 -28.64
CA LYS A 98 -20.34 25.26 -29.42
C LYS A 98 -19.91 25.17 -30.88
N ARG A 99 -20.87 24.98 -31.81
CA ARG A 99 -20.59 24.98 -33.25
C ARG A 99 -20.24 26.39 -33.77
N GLN A 100 -20.90 27.41 -33.23
CA GLN A 100 -20.67 28.83 -33.53
C GLN A 100 -20.88 29.64 -32.24
N GLN A 101 -20.29 30.83 -32.15
CA GLN A 101 -20.31 31.67 -30.94
C GLN A 101 -21.75 31.99 -30.46
N THR A 102 -22.64 32.29 -31.42
CA THR A 102 -24.05 32.66 -31.19
C THR A 102 -24.97 31.48 -30.93
N LYS A 103 -24.54 30.24 -31.24
CA LYS A 103 -25.37 29.04 -31.06
C LYS A 103 -25.31 28.55 -29.61
N ARG A 104 -26.35 27.80 -29.22
CA ARG A 104 -26.44 27.17 -27.90
C ARG A 104 -25.30 26.14 -27.73
N ARG A 105 -24.74 26.08 -26.52
CA ARG A 105 -23.75 25.06 -26.14
C ARG A 105 -24.41 23.70 -25.95
N VAL A 106 -23.77 22.64 -26.41
CA VAL A 106 -24.24 21.25 -26.30
C VAL A 106 -23.23 20.48 -25.45
N PRO A 107 -23.67 19.66 -24.47
CA PRO A 107 -22.75 18.81 -23.71
C PRO A 107 -22.06 17.81 -24.64
N HIS A 108 -20.76 17.61 -24.44
CA HIS A 108 -19.96 16.67 -25.23
C HIS A 108 -18.94 15.94 -24.36
N PHE A 109 -18.64 14.71 -24.73
CA PHE A 109 -17.61 13.88 -24.11
C PHE A 109 -16.53 13.60 -25.15
N TRP A 110 -15.30 14.00 -24.85
CA TRP A 110 -14.13 13.60 -25.62
C TRP A 110 -13.57 12.33 -24.99
N VAL A 111 -13.65 11.24 -25.74
CA VAL A 111 -13.17 9.92 -25.33
C VAL A 111 -11.91 9.61 -26.16
N PRO A 112 -10.82 9.11 -25.54
CA PRO A 112 -9.61 8.76 -26.27
C PRO A 112 -9.84 7.57 -27.20
N ASN A 113 -9.05 7.50 -28.27
CA ASN A 113 -9.08 6.38 -29.21
C ASN A 113 -8.31 5.20 -28.62
N LEU A 114 -9.03 4.13 -28.28
CA LEU A 114 -8.47 2.94 -27.66
C LEU A 114 -8.22 1.85 -28.69
N ARG A 115 -7.03 1.24 -28.67
CA ARG A 115 -6.68 0.05 -29.47
C ARG A 115 -6.12 -1.06 -28.57
N ARG A 116 -6.34 -2.31 -28.95
CA ARG A 116 -5.65 -3.45 -28.33
C ARG A 116 -4.30 -3.63 -29.02
N SER A 117 -3.23 -3.65 -28.24
CA SER A 117 -1.87 -3.89 -28.74
C SER A 117 -1.17 -4.89 -27.83
N VAL A 118 -0.20 -5.60 -28.39
CA VAL A 118 0.70 -6.46 -27.61
C VAL A 118 1.95 -5.66 -27.28
N VAL A 119 2.32 -5.62 -26.00
CA VAL A 119 3.58 -5.02 -25.53
C VAL A 119 4.45 -6.12 -24.94
N HIS A 120 5.77 -5.99 -25.10
CA HIS A 120 6.75 -6.91 -24.55
C HIS A 120 7.50 -6.25 -23.39
N SER A 121 7.55 -6.92 -22.24
CA SER A 121 8.43 -6.55 -21.13
C SER A 121 9.69 -7.41 -21.20
N HIS A 122 10.85 -6.77 -21.29
CA HIS A 122 12.15 -7.42 -21.31
C HIS A 122 12.53 -7.95 -19.92
N VAL A 123 12.18 -7.20 -18.86
CA VAL A 123 12.48 -7.61 -17.48
C VAL A 123 11.62 -8.82 -17.06
N LEU A 124 10.37 -8.90 -17.51
CA LEU A 124 9.46 -10.00 -17.17
C LEU A 124 9.43 -11.10 -18.23
N ASP A 125 10.20 -10.98 -19.31
CA ASP A 125 10.21 -11.86 -20.50
C ASP A 125 8.82 -12.33 -20.93
N SER A 126 7.88 -11.38 -21.06
CA SER A 126 6.49 -11.72 -21.36
C SER A 126 5.81 -10.71 -22.27
N TYR A 127 4.99 -11.26 -23.18
CA TYR A 127 4.11 -10.51 -24.05
C TYR A 127 2.74 -10.32 -23.38
N MET A 128 2.27 -9.08 -23.33
CA MET A 128 1.02 -8.72 -22.67
C MET A 128 0.09 -8.03 -23.67
N SER A 129 -1.13 -8.54 -23.81
CA SER A 129 -2.18 -7.87 -24.59
C SER A 129 -2.87 -6.81 -23.73
N VAL A 130 -2.63 -5.54 -24.03
CA VAL A 130 -3.13 -4.38 -23.28
C VAL A 130 -3.93 -3.43 -24.17
N VAL A 131 -4.89 -2.72 -23.57
CA VAL A 131 -5.62 -1.64 -24.24
C VAL A 131 -4.83 -0.34 -24.07
N VAL A 132 -4.41 0.25 -25.18
CA VAL A 132 -3.53 1.42 -25.24
C VAL A 132 -4.08 2.51 -26.14
N THR A 133 -3.60 3.72 -25.95
CA THR A 133 -3.84 4.85 -26.87
C THR A 133 -2.67 5.00 -27.85
N GLU A 134 -2.85 5.76 -28.93
CA GLU A 134 -1.77 6.06 -29.88
C GLU A 134 -0.59 6.72 -29.17
N ARG A 135 -0.88 7.76 -28.37
CA ARG A 135 0.10 8.47 -27.56
C ARG A 135 0.90 7.57 -26.61
N THR A 136 0.26 6.55 -26.03
CA THR A 136 0.99 5.61 -25.16
C THR A 136 2.08 4.87 -25.94
N LEU A 137 1.78 4.48 -27.18
CA LEU A 137 2.74 3.78 -28.02
C LEU A 137 3.85 4.72 -28.51
N GLU A 138 3.51 5.97 -28.86
CA GLU A 138 4.52 7.02 -29.11
C GLU A 138 5.46 7.19 -27.92
N GLN A 139 4.93 7.30 -26.69
CA GLN A 139 5.73 7.42 -25.47
C GLN A 139 6.61 6.18 -25.21
N ILE A 140 6.13 4.98 -25.53
CA ILE A 140 6.91 3.74 -25.43
C ILE A 140 8.10 3.80 -26.42
N HIS A 141 7.86 4.27 -27.65
CA HIS A 141 8.91 4.46 -28.65
C HIS A 141 9.92 5.55 -28.24
N GLU A 142 9.45 6.70 -27.74
CA GLU A 142 10.29 7.77 -27.19
C GLU A 142 11.16 7.30 -26.02
N CYS A 143 10.61 6.41 -25.19
CA CYS A 143 11.36 5.84 -24.06
C CYS A 143 12.31 4.70 -24.47
N HIS A 144 12.27 4.26 -25.73
CA HIS A 144 12.99 3.11 -26.28
C HIS A 144 12.64 1.76 -25.62
N GLY A 145 11.38 1.57 -25.22
CA GLY A 145 10.94 0.29 -24.66
C GLY A 145 9.84 0.44 -23.62
N PHE A 146 9.08 -0.64 -23.43
CA PHE A 146 7.95 -0.65 -22.50
C PHE A 146 8.39 -0.54 -21.04
N ASP A 147 9.43 -1.26 -20.63
CA ASP A 147 9.93 -1.20 -19.25
C ASP A 147 10.54 0.16 -18.93
N HIS A 148 11.27 0.75 -19.89
CA HIS A 148 11.74 2.13 -19.77
C HIS A 148 10.59 3.12 -19.63
N TYR A 149 9.53 2.95 -20.41
CA TYR A 149 8.33 3.78 -20.30
C TYR A 149 7.71 3.71 -18.89
N LEU A 150 7.58 2.51 -18.32
CA LEU A 150 7.05 2.34 -16.96
C LEU A 150 7.99 2.98 -15.92
N LEU A 151 9.30 2.74 -16.02
CA LEU A 151 10.27 3.14 -15.01
C LEU A 151 10.61 4.64 -15.04
N LYS A 152 10.70 5.25 -16.24
CA LYS A 152 10.98 6.69 -16.41
C LYS A 152 9.81 7.56 -15.97
N ASN A 153 8.57 7.14 -16.26
CA ASN A 153 7.39 7.94 -15.96
C ASN A 153 6.99 7.87 -14.48
N ARG A 154 6.53 9.00 -13.94
CA ARG A 154 6.04 9.09 -12.55
C ARG A 154 4.67 8.46 -12.40
N ALA A 155 4.31 8.12 -11.16
CA ALA A 155 3.02 7.50 -10.86
C ALA A 155 1.82 8.36 -11.31
N CYS A 156 1.92 9.68 -11.16
CA CYS A 156 0.87 10.63 -11.58
C CYS A 156 0.62 10.64 -13.09
N ASP A 157 1.62 10.35 -13.92
CA ASP A 157 1.53 10.46 -15.38
C ASP A 157 0.98 9.18 -15.99
N LEU A 158 1.32 8.01 -15.42
CA LEU A 158 0.81 6.72 -15.88
C LEU A 158 -0.72 6.60 -15.72
N ARG A 159 -1.29 7.19 -14.66
CA ARG A 159 -2.74 7.23 -14.32
C ARG A 159 -3.50 5.89 -14.35
N SER A 160 -2.83 4.77 -14.49
CA SER A 160 -3.42 3.43 -14.58
C SER A 160 -2.99 2.54 -13.42
N ALA A 161 -3.95 1.84 -12.81
CA ALA A 161 -3.65 0.89 -11.75
C ALA A 161 -2.87 -0.33 -12.28
N LEU A 162 -3.18 -0.79 -13.50
CA LEU A 162 -2.42 -1.85 -14.16
C LEU A 162 -0.96 -1.43 -14.36
N ALA A 163 -0.72 -0.25 -14.94
CA ALA A 163 0.64 0.23 -15.20
C ALA A 163 1.47 0.36 -13.93
N LEU A 164 0.86 0.82 -12.84
CA LEU A 164 1.53 0.94 -11.54
C LEU A 164 1.87 -0.42 -10.91
N LYS A 165 1.00 -1.42 -11.10
CA LYS A 165 1.26 -2.80 -10.66
C LYS A 165 2.38 -3.44 -11.46
N LEU A 166 2.38 -3.28 -12.79
CA LEU A 166 3.46 -3.72 -13.66
C LEU A 166 4.78 -3.05 -13.30
N LYS A 167 4.77 -1.73 -13.05
CA LYS A 167 5.97 -1.01 -12.60
C LYS A 167 6.52 -1.59 -11.30
N ARG A 168 5.66 -1.92 -10.32
CA ARG A 168 6.10 -2.61 -9.10
C ARG A 168 6.70 -3.98 -9.42
N GLU A 169 6.03 -4.79 -10.23
CA GLU A 169 6.49 -6.14 -10.57
C GLU A 169 7.85 -6.11 -11.28
N VAL A 170 8.06 -5.16 -12.20
CA VAL A 170 9.36 -4.91 -12.85
C VAL A 170 10.41 -4.53 -11.81
N LEU A 171 10.12 -3.60 -10.89
CA LEU A 171 11.07 -3.20 -9.84
C LEU A 171 11.41 -4.36 -8.89
N GLN A 172 10.43 -5.19 -8.52
CA GLN A 172 10.65 -6.40 -7.70
C GLN A 172 11.49 -7.43 -8.45
N ALA A 173 11.22 -7.65 -9.74
CA ALA A 173 11.99 -8.55 -10.57
C ALA A 173 13.45 -8.08 -10.68
N LEU A 174 13.68 -6.78 -10.90
CA LEU A 174 15.03 -6.20 -10.93
C LEU A 174 15.76 -6.37 -9.60
N GLN A 175 15.08 -6.17 -8.47
CA GLN A 175 15.66 -6.37 -7.14
C GLN A 175 16.06 -7.83 -6.88
N ASN A 176 15.27 -8.77 -7.40
CA ASN A 176 15.52 -10.21 -7.27
C ASN A 176 16.50 -10.75 -8.33
N GLY A 177 17.09 -9.89 -9.15
CA GLY A 177 18.06 -10.31 -10.17
C GLY A 177 17.43 -10.82 -11.47
N VAL A 178 16.20 -10.45 -11.80
CA VAL A 178 15.48 -10.86 -13.03
C VAL A 178 15.30 -12.38 -13.12
N PRO A 179 14.37 -12.96 -12.33
CA PRO A 179 14.19 -14.42 -12.28
C PRO A 179 13.66 -15.02 -13.59
N ALA A 180 13.02 -14.23 -14.45
CA ALA A 180 12.47 -14.70 -15.71
C ALA A 180 13.55 -15.13 -16.71
N LEU A 181 14.73 -14.51 -16.68
CA LEU A 181 15.86 -14.83 -17.56
C LEU A 181 16.92 -15.70 -16.86
N ALA A 182 16.54 -16.48 -15.84
CA ALA A 182 17.50 -17.32 -15.11
C ALA A 182 18.18 -18.38 -16.00
N ASP A 183 17.52 -18.82 -17.08
CA ASP A 183 18.06 -19.79 -18.03
C ASP A 183 19.11 -19.18 -18.98
N GLU A 184 19.11 -17.85 -19.15
CA GLU A 184 19.96 -17.12 -20.10
C GLU A 184 20.81 -16.04 -19.36
N PRO A 185 21.96 -16.42 -18.77
CA PRO A 185 22.71 -15.54 -17.87
C PRO A 185 23.32 -14.31 -18.57
N GLU A 186 23.66 -14.41 -19.86
CA GLU A 186 24.20 -13.28 -20.64
C GLU A 186 23.16 -12.17 -20.79
N ARG A 187 21.95 -12.52 -21.26
CA ARG A 187 20.84 -11.55 -21.41
C ARG A 187 20.40 -10.98 -20.07
N GLN A 188 20.37 -11.82 -19.03
CA GLN A 188 20.07 -11.39 -17.67
C GLN A 188 21.02 -10.29 -17.19
N GLN A 189 22.33 -10.45 -17.41
CA GLN A 189 23.32 -9.45 -17.03
C GLN A 189 23.20 -8.16 -17.85
N GLU A 190 22.87 -8.25 -19.14
CA GLU A 190 22.63 -7.09 -20.00
C GLU A 190 21.45 -6.27 -19.53
N VAL A 191 20.31 -6.92 -19.30
CA VAL A 191 19.08 -6.29 -18.77
C VAL A 191 19.37 -5.67 -17.40
N LEU A 192 20.01 -6.41 -16.49
CA LEU A 192 20.37 -5.87 -15.18
C LEU A 192 21.25 -4.62 -15.29
N ARG A 193 22.26 -4.63 -16.17
CA ARG A 193 23.13 -3.48 -16.40
C ARG A 193 22.36 -2.27 -16.93
N GLU A 194 21.43 -2.47 -17.85
CA GLU A 194 20.63 -1.41 -18.45
C GLU A 194 19.65 -0.77 -17.44
N TYR A 195 18.94 -1.59 -16.67
CA TYR A 195 17.87 -1.12 -15.78
C TYR A 195 18.33 -0.78 -14.36
N ARG A 196 19.58 -1.07 -13.98
CA ARG A 196 20.14 -0.80 -12.65
C ARG A 196 19.91 0.63 -12.16
N ARG A 197 20.03 1.61 -13.06
CA ARG A 197 19.84 3.04 -12.77
C ARG A 197 18.47 3.37 -12.16
N TYR A 198 17.45 2.57 -12.45
CA TYR A 198 16.10 2.80 -11.94
C TYR A 198 15.90 2.27 -10.51
N LEU A 199 16.80 1.44 -9.99
CA LEU A 199 16.71 0.92 -8.62
C LEU A 199 17.23 1.92 -7.58
N ASP A 200 18.25 2.72 -7.91
CA ASP A 200 18.91 3.66 -6.99
C ASP A 200 17.95 4.58 -6.19
N PRO A 201 16.84 5.09 -6.77
CA PRO A 201 15.92 5.98 -6.06
C PRO A 201 14.97 5.30 -5.06
N TYR A 202 14.84 3.96 -5.11
CA TYR A 202 13.83 3.22 -4.38
C TYR A 202 14.44 2.29 -3.33
N THR A 203 13.84 2.26 -2.14
CA THR A 203 14.17 1.25 -1.13
C THR A 203 13.36 -0.02 -1.35
N PRO A 204 13.80 -1.19 -0.83
CA PRO A 204 13.03 -2.44 -0.88
C PRO A 204 11.60 -2.30 -0.36
N GLU A 205 11.42 -1.54 0.72
CA GLU A 205 10.11 -1.27 1.31
C GLU A 205 9.26 -0.36 0.39
N GLU A 206 9.87 0.66 -0.22
CA GLU A 206 9.18 1.52 -1.18
C GLU A 206 8.67 0.76 -2.40
N ILE A 207 9.47 -0.17 -2.92
CA ILE A 207 9.07 -1.05 -4.03
C ILE A 207 7.88 -1.91 -3.62
N ASP A 208 7.93 -2.57 -2.46
CA ASP A 208 6.85 -3.44 -1.99
C ASP A 208 5.51 -2.69 -1.81
N TRP A 209 5.54 -1.44 -1.36
CA TRP A 209 4.34 -0.60 -1.21
C TRP A 209 3.91 0.14 -2.49
N TYR A 210 4.74 0.15 -3.54
CA TYR A 210 4.46 0.88 -4.77
C TYR A 210 3.24 0.32 -5.51
N GLY A 211 2.45 1.19 -6.15
CA GLY A 211 1.37 0.80 -7.06
C GLY A 211 0.16 0.12 -6.43
N HIS A 212 0.11 -0.04 -5.11
CA HIS A 212 -1.10 -0.45 -4.41
C HIS A 212 -2.12 0.69 -4.39
N THR A 213 -3.38 0.38 -4.69
CA THR A 213 -4.48 1.31 -4.40
C THR A 213 -4.68 1.44 -2.88
N TYR A 214 -5.35 2.51 -2.43
CA TYR A 214 -5.56 2.71 -0.99
C TYR A 214 -6.27 1.54 -0.30
N LEU A 215 -7.27 0.94 -0.97
CA LEU A 215 -7.99 -0.21 -0.42
C LEU A 215 -7.10 -1.46 -0.38
N GLU A 216 -6.29 -1.68 -1.41
CA GLU A 216 -5.32 -2.79 -1.42
C GLU A 216 -4.25 -2.61 -0.34
N ALA A 217 -3.74 -1.38 -0.16
CA ALA A 217 -2.76 -1.05 0.88
C ALA A 217 -3.32 -1.31 2.28
N ILE A 218 -4.57 -0.90 2.56
CA ILE A 218 -5.23 -1.23 3.83
C ILE A 218 -5.37 -2.75 3.99
N ARG A 219 -5.82 -3.47 2.96
CA ARG A 219 -5.97 -4.93 3.04
C ARG A 219 -4.64 -5.62 3.32
N LYS A 220 -3.57 -5.17 2.68
CA LYS A 220 -2.20 -5.65 2.91
C LYS A 220 -1.77 -5.40 4.35
N LEU A 221 -1.93 -4.17 4.85
CA LEU A 221 -1.62 -3.82 6.23
C LEU A 221 -2.44 -4.65 7.23
N GLN A 222 -3.74 -4.80 7.00
CA GLN A 222 -4.62 -5.57 7.88
C GLN A 222 -4.24 -7.06 7.89
N LYS A 223 -3.72 -7.60 6.77
CA LYS A 223 -3.19 -8.96 6.73
C LYS A 223 -1.91 -9.07 7.56
N GLN A 224 -0.98 -8.13 7.42
CA GLN A 224 0.25 -8.07 8.23
C GLN A 224 -0.05 -7.95 9.73
N LEU A 225 -0.99 -7.08 10.12
CA LEU A 225 -1.41 -6.93 11.51
C LEU A 225 -2.04 -8.22 12.05
N ARG A 226 -2.93 -8.87 11.28
CA ARG A 226 -3.52 -10.16 11.68
C ARG A 226 -2.49 -11.28 11.82
N GLU A 227 -1.44 -11.26 11.00
CA GLU A 227 -0.35 -12.24 11.07
C GLU A 227 0.58 -11.99 12.26
N ALA A 228 0.77 -10.73 12.64
CA ALA A 228 1.53 -10.32 13.84
C ALA A 228 0.72 -10.56 15.14
N GLU A 229 -0.56 -10.19 15.13
CA GLU A 229 -1.51 -10.36 16.22
C GLU A 229 -2.21 -11.73 16.15
N LYS A 230 -1.45 -12.81 16.00
CA LYS A 230 -2.02 -14.15 16.17
C LYS A 230 -2.49 -14.25 17.62
N VAL A 231 -3.81 -14.23 17.80
CA VAL A 231 -4.44 -14.25 19.13
C VAL A 231 -3.98 -15.50 19.88
N VAL A 232 -3.14 -15.29 20.89
CA VAL A 232 -2.72 -16.35 21.80
C VAL A 232 -3.83 -16.50 22.86
N PRO A 233 -4.26 -17.74 23.20
CA PRO A 233 -5.23 -17.94 24.26
C PRO A 233 -4.73 -17.35 25.59
N HIS A 234 -5.54 -16.49 26.25
CA HIS A 234 -5.18 -15.85 27.52
C HIS A 234 -4.81 -16.84 28.64
N LYS A 235 -5.25 -18.10 28.55
CA LYS A 235 -4.83 -19.18 29.47
C LYS A 235 -3.30 -19.28 29.55
N LEU A 236 -2.60 -19.16 28.42
CA LEU A 236 -1.14 -19.24 28.37
C LEU A 236 -0.50 -18.02 29.04
N GLU A 237 -1.05 -16.82 28.81
CA GLU A 237 -0.60 -15.60 29.46
C GLU A 237 -0.80 -15.64 30.98
N PHE A 238 -1.97 -16.08 31.45
CA PHE A 238 -2.26 -16.21 32.88
C PHE A 238 -1.43 -17.32 33.55
N ARG A 239 -1.20 -18.43 32.85
CA ARG A 239 -0.27 -19.48 33.32
C ARG A 239 1.14 -18.90 33.50
N GLY A 240 1.64 -18.12 32.54
CA GLY A 240 2.94 -17.45 32.63
C GLY A 240 3.01 -16.49 33.82
N LYS A 241 2.02 -15.60 33.95
CA LYS A 241 1.92 -14.64 35.08
C LYS A 241 1.86 -15.35 36.43
N LEU A 242 1.13 -16.46 36.53
CA LEU A 242 1.06 -17.25 37.76
C LEU A 242 2.45 -17.80 38.11
N ILE A 243 3.13 -18.46 37.18
CA ILE A 243 4.48 -19.02 37.39
C ILE A 243 5.45 -17.92 37.84
N GLU A 244 5.40 -16.73 37.25
CA GLU A 244 6.19 -15.57 37.67
C GLU A 244 5.89 -15.15 39.12
N GLN A 245 4.62 -15.08 39.51
CA GLN A 245 4.22 -14.79 40.89
C GLN A 245 4.74 -15.86 41.86
N LEU A 246 4.78 -17.14 41.46
CA LEU A 246 5.24 -18.22 42.34
C LEU A 246 6.76 -18.19 42.52
N ARG A 247 7.48 -17.83 41.46
CA ARG A 247 8.92 -17.57 41.50
C ARG A 247 9.23 -16.40 42.44
N GLN A 248 8.45 -15.31 42.36
CA GLN A 248 8.57 -14.17 43.27
C GLN A 248 8.24 -14.53 44.73
N ALA A 249 7.29 -15.44 44.95
CA ALA A 249 6.94 -15.93 46.28
C ALA A 249 7.93 -16.97 46.86
N GLY A 250 9.01 -17.30 46.15
CA GLY A 250 10.07 -18.19 46.64
C GLY A 250 9.74 -19.69 46.63
N ILE A 251 8.74 -20.11 45.87
CA ILE A 251 8.27 -21.51 45.85
C ILE A 251 9.08 -22.29 44.81
N SER A 252 10.06 -23.05 45.29
CA SER A 252 11.07 -23.78 44.48
C SER A 252 10.50 -24.91 43.60
N GLU A 253 9.26 -25.33 43.84
CA GLU A 253 8.60 -26.39 43.07
C GLU A 253 8.04 -25.93 41.71
N ALA A 254 7.85 -24.62 41.51
CA ALA A 254 7.22 -24.06 40.31
C ALA A 254 8.12 -24.01 39.05
N GLY A 255 9.40 -24.36 39.16
CA GLY A 255 10.39 -24.24 38.07
C GLY A 255 10.76 -25.54 37.33
N LYS A 256 10.30 -26.72 37.77
CA LYS A 256 10.83 -28.02 37.28
C LYS A 256 10.16 -28.59 36.02
N LEU A 257 9.14 -27.95 35.46
CA LEU A 257 8.23 -28.55 34.45
C LEU A 257 8.33 -27.93 33.04
N GLU A 258 9.53 -27.54 32.58
CA GLU A 258 9.71 -27.00 31.22
C GLU A 258 10.16 -28.03 30.16
N LYS A 259 10.23 -29.33 30.47
CA LYS A 259 10.72 -30.35 29.51
C LYS A 259 9.65 -31.17 28.77
N SER A 260 8.36 -31.10 29.12
CA SER A 260 7.32 -31.96 28.51
C SER A 260 6.58 -31.34 27.31
N ASP A 261 6.53 -30.02 27.19
CA ASP A 261 5.54 -29.37 26.31
C ASP A 261 6.05 -29.15 24.86
N ALA A 262 7.32 -29.46 24.57
CA ALA A 262 7.91 -29.33 23.23
C ALA A 262 7.61 -30.50 22.26
N GLN A 263 7.08 -31.63 22.75
CA GLN A 263 6.79 -32.81 21.91
C GLN A 263 5.31 -32.94 21.50
N ALA A 264 4.40 -32.13 22.04
CA ALA A 264 2.96 -32.27 21.78
C ALA A 264 2.43 -31.49 20.57
N ALA A 265 3.25 -30.65 19.90
CA ALA A 265 2.80 -29.82 18.78
C ALA A 265 2.67 -30.58 17.43
N GLY A 266 2.88 -31.90 17.43
CA GLY A 266 2.89 -32.75 16.25
C GLY A 266 2.00 -33.98 16.33
N SER A 267 0.77 -33.88 16.84
CA SER A 267 -0.27 -34.87 16.51
C SER A 267 -1.66 -34.29 16.73
N SER A 268 -2.40 -34.14 15.64
CA SER A 268 -3.82 -33.84 15.62
C SER A 268 -4.57 -35.17 15.53
N ALA A 269 -4.84 -35.81 16.68
CA ALA A 269 -5.78 -36.91 16.75
C ALA A 269 -6.33 -37.05 18.18
N GLU A 270 -7.65 -36.88 18.29
CA GLU A 270 -8.56 -37.49 19.27
C GLU A 270 -8.07 -37.63 20.73
N HIS A 271 -8.36 -36.63 21.55
CA HIS A 271 -8.40 -36.78 23.01
C HIS A 271 -9.74 -36.27 23.55
N LYS A 272 -10.63 -37.20 23.93
CA LYS A 272 -11.85 -36.86 24.67
C LYS A 272 -12.02 -37.52 26.03
N ASP A 273 -11.26 -38.57 26.38
CA ASP A 273 -11.56 -39.33 27.60
C ASP A 273 -10.42 -39.38 28.64
N SER A 274 -9.17 -39.07 28.28
CA SER A 274 -8.02 -39.12 29.20
C SER A 274 -7.98 -38.00 30.24
N ASP A 275 -8.49 -36.82 29.89
CA ASP A 275 -8.40 -35.63 30.73
C ASP A 275 -9.43 -35.67 31.88
N ILE A 276 -10.54 -36.37 31.68
CA ILE A 276 -11.61 -36.53 32.69
C ILE A 276 -11.19 -37.56 33.74
N GLU A 277 -10.60 -38.68 33.33
CA GLU A 277 -10.08 -39.69 34.28
C GLU A 277 -8.92 -39.14 35.13
N ALA A 278 -8.04 -38.32 34.56
CA ALA A 278 -6.96 -37.67 35.30
C ALA A 278 -7.48 -36.67 36.36
N LEU A 279 -8.58 -35.96 36.06
CA LEU A 279 -9.26 -35.06 37.01
C LEU A 279 -9.89 -35.82 38.18
N THR A 280 -10.55 -36.95 37.92
CA THR A 280 -11.16 -37.77 38.98
C THR A 280 -10.14 -38.43 39.91
N LYS A 281 -8.94 -38.76 39.40
CA LYS A 281 -7.84 -39.30 40.22
C LYS A 281 -7.24 -38.26 41.16
N LEU A 282 -7.21 -36.98 40.77
CA LEU A 282 -6.67 -35.89 41.61
C LEU A 282 -7.59 -35.52 42.79
N GLU A 283 -8.92 -35.67 42.64
CA GLU A 283 -9.88 -35.40 43.72
C GLU A 283 -9.84 -36.43 44.86
N SER A 284 -9.35 -37.65 44.59
CA SER A 284 -9.26 -38.73 45.58
C SER A 284 -8.04 -38.69 46.52
N SER A 285 -7.05 -37.83 46.24
CA SER A 285 -5.87 -37.70 47.11
C SER A 285 -5.99 -36.49 48.04
N THR A 286 -6.35 -36.74 49.30
CA THR A 286 -6.29 -35.81 50.44
C THR A 286 -4.84 -35.50 50.83
N SER A 287 -4.09 -34.91 49.89
CA SER A 287 -2.86 -34.19 50.21
C SER A 287 -3.14 -32.71 50.06
N SER A 288 -2.65 -31.91 51.00
CA SER A 288 -2.85 -30.46 51.10
C SER A 288 -2.26 -29.74 49.88
N SER A 289 -3.02 -29.76 48.78
CA SER A 289 -2.69 -29.06 47.55
C SER A 289 -2.53 -27.59 47.88
N TRP A 290 -1.36 -27.04 47.57
CA TRP A 290 -1.00 -25.66 47.83
C TRP A 290 -2.00 -24.63 47.23
N LEU A 291 -2.86 -25.05 46.30
CA LEU A 291 -4.06 -24.32 45.84
C LEU A 291 -5.05 -23.94 46.96
N SER A 292 -5.19 -24.76 48.01
CA SER A 292 -6.11 -24.47 49.13
C SER A 292 -5.62 -23.33 50.02
N LYS A 293 -4.31 -23.06 50.05
CA LYS A 293 -3.72 -21.93 50.81
C LYS A 293 -3.94 -20.57 50.17
N ILE A 294 -4.27 -20.53 48.88
CA ILE A 294 -4.39 -19.30 48.09
C ILE A 294 -5.83 -19.00 47.68
N ASN A 295 -6.75 -19.97 47.73
CA ASN A 295 -8.15 -19.76 47.38
C ASN A 295 -8.89 -18.94 48.46
N PRO A 296 -9.24 -17.65 48.23
CA PRO A 296 -9.95 -16.84 49.21
C PRO A 296 -11.43 -17.24 49.39
N PHE A 297 -11.93 -18.16 48.56
CA PHE A 297 -13.30 -18.68 48.60
C PHE A 297 -13.37 -20.13 49.10
N GLY A 298 -12.25 -20.73 49.52
CA GLY A 298 -12.24 -22.05 50.15
C GLY A 298 -12.95 -22.01 51.50
N LYS A 299 -13.81 -22.99 51.78
CA LYS A 299 -14.43 -23.14 53.11
C LYS A 299 -13.29 -23.26 54.14
N LYS A 300 -13.18 -22.29 55.04
CA LYS A 300 -12.30 -22.42 56.21
C LYS A 300 -12.87 -23.57 57.03
N GLU A 301 -12.11 -24.65 57.16
CA GLU A 301 -12.43 -25.69 58.13
C GLU A 301 -12.41 -25.02 59.52
N THR A 302 -13.52 -25.14 60.24
CA THR A 302 -13.73 -24.62 61.60
C THR A 302 -12.94 -25.42 62.62
#